data_AF-A0AAA9TC34-F1
#
_entry.id   AF-A0AAA9TC34-F1
#
_cell.length_a   1.000
_cell.length_b   1.000
_cell.length_c   1.000
_cell.angle_alpha   90.00
_cell.angle_beta   90.00
_cell.angle_gamma   90.00
#
_symmetry.space_group_name_H-M   'P 1'
#
loop_
_entity.id
_entity.type
_entity.pdbx_description
1 polymer ?
#
loop_
_entity_poly.entity_id
_entity_poly.type
_entity_poly.pdbx_seq_one_letter_code
_entity_poly.pdbx_strand_id
1 'polypeptide(L)'
;MGAPSQWSSLWHRRKKGRDLDVQPQSLSTSLGSHVPLTPEVPAALGKSRSTRVSKVVSTPTATKMQVIWQNENVREFLAEFISTYVMMVFGLGAVAHMVLGGKMGSYLAVNLGFGFGVTIGVHMAGNISGAHMNAALTFTSCALGRMSWKKFPVYVLGQFLGSFVAAATIYGLFYNAIIDFSGGKLMTTGPTATANIFATYLPDHMTLWRGFLDEVVVTGMLQLCLLAIADKGNNPTLLGTQAIVTGILVVIIGISLGMNSGYAINPSRDLPPRFFTFLAGWGSQVFRTKDWWWVPVVAPPLGAYCGAIIYLFFIGSNKRQEPQVLENPLAFEDHKISVLPKTTSHQHGVASLTPVSVYPEDRPSALYHP
;
A
#
# COMPACT_ATOMS: atom_id res chain seq x y z
N MET A 1 23.56 -45.86 -26.46
CA MET A 1 23.79 -45.68 -27.91
C MET A 1 22.89 -44.55 -28.40
N GLY A 2 23.38 -43.68 -29.30
CA GLY A 2 22.56 -42.91 -30.26
C GLY A 2 21.64 -41.79 -29.74
N ALA A 3 22.15 -40.56 -29.69
CA ALA A 3 21.43 -39.37 -30.18
C ALA A 3 21.94 -39.07 -31.63
N PRO A 4 21.31 -38.24 -32.49
CA PRO A 4 21.20 -36.78 -32.23
C PRO A 4 20.02 -35.99 -32.91
N SER A 5 19.80 -34.76 -32.41
CA SER A 5 19.42 -33.51 -33.12
C SER A 5 18.13 -33.48 -34.02
N GLN A 6 17.54 -32.34 -34.45
CA GLN A 6 17.95 -30.93 -34.54
C GLN A 6 16.83 -29.94 -34.18
N TRP A 7 17.22 -28.70 -33.85
CA TRP A 7 16.38 -27.50 -34.00
C TRP A 7 16.66 -26.83 -35.35
N SER A 8 15.65 -26.40 -36.11
CA SER A 8 15.59 -25.10 -36.84
C SER A 8 14.46 -25.05 -37.89
N SER A 9 14.13 -23.81 -38.32
CA SER A 9 13.24 -23.44 -39.43
C SER A 9 11.72 -23.63 -39.25
N LEU A 10 10.98 -22.52 -39.28
CA LEU A 10 9.78 -22.27 -40.11
C LEU A 10 9.14 -20.91 -39.77
N TRP A 11 9.88 -19.82 -39.98
CA TRP A 11 9.33 -18.45 -40.03
C TRP A 11 9.20 -18.01 -41.49
N HIS A 12 8.05 -18.27 -42.14
CA HIS A 12 7.60 -17.52 -43.33
C HIS A 12 6.13 -17.79 -43.73
N ARG A 13 5.49 -16.75 -44.32
CA ARG A 13 4.09 -16.64 -44.82
C ARG A 13 2.99 -16.60 -43.75
N ARG A 14 2.22 -15.51 -43.62
CA ARG A 14 1.41 -14.88 -44.68
C ARG A 14 1.33 -13.33 -44.61
N LYS A 15 1.20 -12.70 -45.78
CA LYS A 15 0.79 -11.29 -45.98
C LYS A 15 -0.72 -11.16 -46.23
N LYS A 16 -1.35 -10.15 -45.62
CA LYS A 16 -2.50 -9.30 -46.04
C LYS A 16 -3.11 -8.72 -44.76
N GLY A 17 -3.34 -7.42 -44.56
CA GLY A 17 -3.17 -6.25 -45.44
C GLY A 17 -4.33 -5.27 -45.20
N ARG A 18 -4.03 -4.04 -44.75
CA ARG A 18 -4.88 -2.83 -44.79
C ARG A 18 -4.11 -1.62 -44.23
N ASP A 19 -3.23 -1.08 -45.08
CA ASP A 19 -3.19 0.28 -45.62
C ASP A 19 -3.46 1.55 -44.76
N LEU A 20 -2.68 2.60 -45.11
CA LEU A 20 -2.80 4.06 -44.82
C LEU A 20 -2.33 4.51 -43.42
N ASP A 21 -1.21 5.23 -43.21
CA ASP A 21 -0.67 6.53 -43.72
C ASP A 21 -0.74 7.58 -42.57
N VAL A 22 0.19 8.53 -42.32
CA VAL A 22 1.31 9.09 -43.11
C VAL A 22 2.49 9.56 -42.21
N GLN A 23 3.60 10.00 -42.82
CA GLN A 23 4.98 10.24 -42.32
C GLN A 23 5.26 11.47 -41.40
N PRO A 24 6.50 11.59 -40.82
CA PRO A 24 6.96 12.67 -39.94
C PRO A 24 7.88 13.71 -40.62
N GLN A 25 8.19 14.81 -39.91
CA GLN A 25 9.18 15.84 -40.25
C GLN A 25 9.71 16.47 -38.93
N SER A 26 10.92 17.03 -38.76
CA SER A 26 12.24 16.97 -39.39
C SER A 26 13.09 18.03 -38.65
N LEU A 27 14.37 17.77 -38.34
CA LEU A 27 15.25 18.73 -37.65
C LEU A 27 15.78 19.84 -38.58
N SER A 28 15.79 21.10 -38.13
CA SER A 28 16.87 22.06 -38.43
C SER A 28 16.94 23.24 -37.43
N THR A 29 18.10 23.89 -37.41
CA THR A 29 18.57 24.89 -36.44
C THR A 29 18.52 26.33 -36.99
N SER A 30 18.32 27.35 -36.13
CA SER A 30 19.24 28.51 -36.05
C SER A 30 18.97 29.42 -34.84
N LEU A 31 19.94 30.30 -34.55
CA LEU A 31 19.95 31.28 -33.45
C LEU A 31 19.12 32.54 -33.78
N GLY A 32 18.69 33.28 -32.74
CA GLY A 32 18.94 34.72 -32.75
C GLY A 32 17.92 35.67 -32.09
N SER A 33 18.45 36.51 -31.18
CA SER A 33 18.01 37.88 -30.87
C SER A 33 16.82 38.11 -29.91
N HIS A 34 16.64 39.38 -29.53
CA HIS A 34 16.25 39.86 -28.19
C HIS A 34 15.00 40.78 -28.21
N VAL A 35 14.21 40.72 -27.12
CA VAL A 35 13.61 41.91 -26.42
C VAL A 35 12.31 42.50 -27.07
N PRO A 36 11.39 43.12 -26.27
CA PRO A 36 10.00 42.62 -26.19
C PRO A 36 8.91 43.65 -26.54
N LEU A 37 7.67 43.19 -26.74
CA LEU A 37 6.48 44.06 -26.77
C LEU A 37 5.26 43.43 -26.09
N THR A 38 4.75 44.13 -25.07
CA THR A 38 3.41 43.97 -24.48
C THR A 38 2.35 44.66 -25.34
N PRO A 39 1.15 44.07 -25.53
CA PRO A 39 -0.04 44.83 -25.93
C PRO A 39 -0.80 45.32 -24.69
N GLU A 40 -1.25 46.56 -24.74
CA GLU A 40 -2.01 47.24 -23.67
C GLU A 40 -3.44 46.68 -23.53
N VAL A 41 -4.00 46.80 -22.32
CA VAL A 41 -5.43 46.51 -22.05
C VAL A 41 -6.20 47.84 -22.01
N PRO A 42 -7.17 48.08 -22.91
CA PRO A 42 -8.01 49.28 -22.83
C PRO A 42 -8.96 49.23 -21.64
N ALA A 43 -8.92 50.24 -20.77
CA ALA A 43 -9.86 50.38 -19.67
C ALA A 43 -11.25 50.81 -20.18
N ALA A 44 -12.26 49.96 -20.00
CA ALA A 44 -13.66 50.29 -20.29
C ALA A 44 -14.52 50.21 -19.03
N LEU A 45 -15.11 51.33 -18.61
CA LEU A 45 -16.05 51.38 -17.48
C LEU A 45 -17.34 50.63 -17.83
N GLY A 46 -17.53 49.45 -17.23
CA GLY A 46 -18.73 48.61 -17.37
C GLY A 46 -19.47 48.43 -16.04
N LYS A 47 -20.51 49.25 -15.84
CA LYS A 47 -21.52 49.24 -14.75
C LYS A 47 -21.54 47.99 -13.84
N SER A 48 -21.32 48.21 -12.54
CA SER A 48 -21.49 47.20 -11.48
C SER A 48 -22.88 46.56 -11.55
N ARG A 49 -22.93 45.32 -12.06
CA ARG A 49 -24.14 44.49 -12.06
C ARG A 49 -24.06 43.60 -10.84
N SER A 50 -24.81 43.95 -9.79
CA SER A 50 -24.87 43.17 -8.55
C SER A 50 -25.30 41.74 -8.86
N THR A 51 -24.33 40.83 -8.90
CA THR A 51 -24.58 39.40 -8.88
C THR A 51 -25.05 39.04 -7.48
N ARG A 52 -26.38 39.05 -7.29
CA ARG A 52 -27.01 38.47 -6.12
C ARG A 52 -26.62 36.99 -6.08
N VAL A 53 -25.56 36.68 -5.32
CA VAL A 53 -25.16 35.32 -5.01
C VAL A 53 -26.36 34.66 -4.37
N SER A 54 -27.01 33.77 -5.12
CA SER A 54 -28.04 32.90 -4.59
C SER A 54 -27.39 32.03 -3.53
N LYS A 55 -27.57 32.39 -2.26
CA LYS A 55 -27.27 31.50 -1.15
C LYS A 55 -28.04 30.20 -1.42
N VAL A 56 -27.32 29.17 -1.83
CA VAL A 56 -27.85 27.81 -1.91
C VAL A 56 -28.25 27.47 -0.48
N VAL A 57 -29.54 27.50 -0.20
CA VAL A 57 -30.08 27.10 1.09
C VAL A 57 -29.90 25.60 1.18
N SER A 58 -28.80 25.17 1.80
CA SER A 58 -28.56 23.77 2.09
C SER A 58 -29.71 23.27 2.96
N THR A 59 -30.49 22.33 2.42
CA THR A 59 -31.58 21.70 3.16
C THR A 59 -31.04 21.07 4.46
N PRO A 60 -31.79 21.08 5.58
CA PRO A 60 -31.29 20.61 6.87
C PRO A 60 -30.70 19.18 6.84
N THR A 61 -31.20 18.34 5.95
CA THR A 61 -30.69 16.98 5.69
C THR A 61 -29.28 16.97 5.11
N ALA A 62 -28.97 17.86 4.16
CA ALA A 62 -27.64 17.97 3.55
C ALA A 62 -26.60 18.40 4.59
N THR A 63 -26.93 19.38 5.43
CA THR A 63 -26.07 19.82 6.54
C THR A 63 -25.85 18.71 7.57
N LYS A 64 -26.89 17.95 7.93
CA LYS A 64 -26.76 16.79 8.84
C LYS A 64 -25.87 15.70 8.25
N MET A 65 -26.03 15.37 6.97
CA MET A 65 -25.14 14.42 6.29
C MET A 65 -23.69 14.94 6.32
N GLN A 66 -23.46 16.21 5.97
CA GLN A 66 -22.13 16.81 5.95
C GLN A 66 -21.40 16.72 7.31
N VAL A 67 -22.13 16.88 8.43
CA VAL A 67 -21.59 16.68 9.78
C VAL A 67 -21.24 15.21 10.06
N ILE A 68 -22.05 14.25 9.58
CA ILE A 68 -21.73 12.81 9.70
C ILE A 68 -20.48 12.45 8.89
N TRP A 69 -20.34 12.98 7.67
CA TRP A 69 -19.15 12.80 6.82
C TRP A 69 -17.89 13.47 7.39
N GLN A 70 -18.03 14.45 8.27
CA GLN A 70 -16.92 15.09 8.97
C GLN A 70 -16.46 14.32 10.22
N ASN A 71 -17.24 13.36 10.71
CA ASN A 71 -16.86 12.54 11.85
C ASN A 71 -15.68 11.61 11.48
N GLU A 72 -14.57 11.80 12.19
CA GLU A 72 -13.31 11.06 12.00
C GLU A 72 -13.52 9.53 12.01
N ASN A 73 -14.26 9.00 12.99
CA ASN A 73 -14.54 7.57 13.10
C ASN A 73 -15.30 7.03 11.88
N VAL A 74 -16.21 7.83 11.30
CA VAL A 74 -16.98 7.43 10.10
C VAL A 74 -16.07 7.43 8.87
N ARG A 75 -15.19 8.43 8.75
CA ARG A 75 -14.20 8.50 7.66
C ARG A 75 -13.21 7.34 7.72
N GLU A 76 -12.70 7.03 8.90
CA GLU A 76 -11.79 5.89 9.13
C GLU A 76 -12.48 4.55 8.88
N PHE A 77 -13.71 4.35 9.37
CA PHE A 77 -14.53 3.17 9.08
C PHE A 77 -14.69 2.94 7.57
N LEU A 78 -15.05 3.98 6.81
CA LEU A 78 -15.25 3.88 5.37
C LEU A 78 -13.93 3.67 4.61
N ALA A 79 -12.83 4.28 5.06
CA ALA A 79 -11.50 4.08 4.50
C ALA A 79 -11.01 2.63 4.71
N GLU A 80 -11.16 2.09 5.93
CA GLU A 80 -10.85 0.69 6.24
C GLU A 80 -11.77 -0.29 5.50
N PHE A 81 -13.07 0.03 5.35
CA PHE A 81 -14.01 -0.76 4.56
C PHE A 81 -13.56 -0.86 3.11
N ILE A 82 -13.32 0.27 2.43
CA ILE A 82 -13.04 0.25 0.99
C ILE A 82 -11.64 -0.29 0.67
N SER A 83 -10.64 0.00 1.50
CA SER A 83 -9.28 -0.53 1.32
C SER A 83 -9.22 -2.04 1.55
N THR A 84 -9.88 -2.55 2.61
CA THR A 84 -10.00 -4.00 2.84
C THR A 84 -10.82 -4.68 1.74
N TYR A 85 -11.92 -4.06 1.30
CA TYR A 85 -12.72 -4.57 0.17
C TYR A 85 -11.87 -4.74 -1.09
N VAL A 86 -11.11 -3.72 -1.49
CA VAL A 86 -10.28 -3.76 -2.71
C VAL A 86 -9.13 -4.77 -2.58
N MET A 87 -8.44 -4.81 -1.43
CA MET A 87 -7.44 -5.83 -1.14
C MET A 87 -8.01 -7.25 -1.28
N MET A 88 -9.20 -7.49 -0.74
CA MET A 88 -9.85 -8.79 -0.75
C MET A 88 -10.41 -9.17 -2.13
N VAL A 89 -10.96 -8.24 -2.91
CA VAL A 89 -11.39 -8.51 -4.29
C VAL A 89 -10.21 -8.98 -5.14
N PHE A 90 -9.05 -8.31 -5.07
CA PHE A 90 -7.87 -8.74 -5.83
C PHE A 90 -7.28 -10.06 -5.31
N GLY A 91 -7.16 -10.21 -3.98
CA GLY A 91 -6.63 -11.43 -3.36
C GLY A 91 -7.51 -12.66 -3.62
N LEU A 92 -8.78 -12.63 -3.21
CA LEU A 92 -9.72 -13.74 -3.40
C LEU A 92 -9.97 -14.03 -4.90
N GLY A 93 -10.01 -13.01 -5.74
CA GLY A 93 -10.12 -13.15 -7.20
C GLY A 93 -8.93 -13.89 -7.81
N ALA A 94 -7.71 -13.67 -7.30
CA ALA A 94 -6.52 -14.41 -7.71
C ALA A 94 -6.55 -15.88 -7.22
N VAL A 95 -7.06 -16.16 -6.02
CA VAL A 95 -7.27 -17.54 -5.55
C VAL A 95 -8.33 -18.25 -6.42
N ALA A 96 -9.43 -17.56 -6.77
CA ALA A 96 -10.44 -18.09 -7.67
C ALA A 96 -9.85 -18.46 -9.05
N HIS A 97 -8.96 -17.64 -9.61
CA HIS A 97 -8.22 -18.00 -10.83
C HIS A 97 -7.33 -19.23 -10.65
N MET A 98 -6.65 -19.37 -9.49
CA MET A 98 -5.79 -20.53 -9.20
C MET A 98 -6.59 -21.83 -9.04
N VAL A 99 -7.76 -21.79 -8.40
CA VAL A 99 -8.59 -22.97 -8.14
C VAL A 99 -9.42 -23.35 -9.38
N LEU A 100 -10.04 -22.39 -10.04
CA LEU A 100 -11.05 -22.62 -11.08
C LEU A 100 -10.49 -22.44 -12.51
N GLY A 101 -9.48 -21.58 -12.68
CA GLY A 101 -8.99 -21.15 -14.01
C GLY A 101 -8.04 -22.11 -14.70
N GLY A 102 -7.73 -23.26 -14.11
CA GLY A 102 -6.79 -24.25 -14.65
C GLY A 102 -5.41 -23.65 -14.95
N LYS A 103 -5.10 -23.42 -16.24
CA LYS A 103 -3.83 -22.83 -16.68
C LYS A 103 -3.74 -21.31 -16.51
N MET A 104 -4.84 -20.63 -16.19
CA MET A 104 -4.89 -19.16 -16.06
C MET A 104 -4.46 -18.66 -14.68
N GLY A 105 -4.38 -19.54 -13.68
CA GLY A 105 -3.97 -19.20 -12.32
C GLY A 105 -2.70 -19.93 -11.89
N SER A 106 -2.03 -19.39 -10.86
CA SER A 106 -0.86 -20.00 -10.24
C SER A 106 -0.68 -19.46 -8.83
N TYR A 107 0.08 -20.17 -7.99
CA TYR A 107 0.41 -19.70 -6.64
C TYR A 107 1.10 -18.32 -6.64
N LEU A 108 1.99 -18.07 -7.61
CA LEU A 108 2.62 -16.76 -7.78
C LEU A 108 1.60 -15.66 -8.10
N ALA A 109 0.59 -15.95 -8.93
CA ALA A 109 -0.48 -14.99 -9.22
C ALA A 109 -1.32 -14.64 -7.98
N VAL A 110 -1.53 -15.59 -7.05
CA VAL A 110 -2.17 -15.31 -5.75
C VAL A 110 -1.33 -14.35 -4.92
N ASN A 111 -0.02 -14.60 -4.82
CA ASN A 111 0.90 -13.77 -4.04
C ASN A 111 0.98 -12.33 -4.60
N LEU A 112 1.06 -12.20 -5.93
CA LEU A 112 1.02 -10.89 -6.62
C LEU A 112 -0.34 -10.19 -6.44
N GLY A 113 -1.45 -10.93 -6.53
CA GLY A 113 -2.81 -10.42 -6.37
C GLY A 113 -3.09 -9.87 -4.97
N PHE A 114 -2.71 -10.60 -3.92
CA PHE A 114 -2.79 -10.09 -2.55
C PHE A 114 -1.83 -8.92 -2.31
N GLY A 115 -0.56 -9.04 -2.73
CA GLY A 115 0.44 -8.01 -2.49
C GLY A 115 0.11 -6.67 -3.16
N PHE A 116 -0.23 -6.68 -4.45
CA PHE A 116 -0.63 -5.43 -5.12
C PHE A 116 -2.05 -4.99 -4.73
N GLY A 117 -2.94 -5.91 -4.32
CA GLY A 117 -4.20 -5.54 -3.66
C GLY A 117 -3.98 -4.72 -2.40
N VAL A 118 -3.00 -5.09 -1.56
CA VAL A 118 -2.55 -4.31 -0.40
C VAL A 118 -1.98 -2.95 -0.84
N THR A 119 -1.13 -2.89 -1.88
CA THR A 119 -0.61 -1.61 -2.42
C THR A 119 -1.74 -0.63 -2.74
N ILE A 120 -2.77 -1.08 -3.46
CA ILE A 120 -3.90 -0.21 -3.82
C ILE A 120 -4.71 0.18 -2.58
N GLY A 121 -4.95 -0.76 -1.65
CA GLY A 121 -5.61 -0.46 -0.38
C GLY A 121 -4.88 0.61 0.46
N VAL A 122 -3.55 0.56 0.51
CA VAL A 122 -2.73 1.61 1.16
C VAL A 122 -2.90 2.96 0.46
N HIS A 123 -2.91 3.01 -0.88
CA HIS A 123 -3.18 4.26 -1.61
C HIS A 123 -4.58 4.82 -1.36
N MET A 124 -5.59 3.97 -1.13
CA MET A 124 -6.98 4.43 -0.89
C MET A 124 -7.21 5.00 0.51
N ALA A 125 -6.57 4.42 1.54
CA ALA A 125 -6.89 4.71 2.94
C ALA A 125 -5.73 5.29 3.77
N GLY A 126 -4.49 5.30 3.25
CA GLY A 126 -3.29 5.61 4.03
C GLY A 126 -3.32 6.99 4.69
N ASN A 127 -3.80 8.02 3.98
CA ASN A 127 -3.93 9.39 4.51
C ASN A 127 -5.26 9.65 5.26
N ILE A 128 -6.08 8.63 5.50
CA ILE A 128 -7.38 8.76 6.20
C ILE A 128 -7.35 7.94 7.50
N SER A 129 -7.05 6.64 7.42
CA SER A 129 -7.03 5.71 8.56
C SER A 129 -5.65 5.13 8.86
N GLY A 130 -4.65 5.38 8.01
CA GLY A 130 -3.40 4.63 8.00
C GLY A 130 -3.46 3.32 7.21
N ALA A 131 -4.61 2.97 6.62
CA ALA A 131 -4.84 1.75 5.85
C ALA A 131 -4.37 0.46 6.57
N HIS A 132 -4.88 0.21 7.77
CA HIS A 132 -4.51 -1.00 8.51
C HIS A 132 -4.95 -2.26 7.76
N MET A 133 -6.19 -2.28 7.25
CA MET A 133 -6.82 -3.41 6.52
C MET A 133 -6.81 -4.76 7.26
N ASN A 134 -6.39 -4.75 8.52
CA ASN A 134 -5.97 -5.92 9.27
C ASN A 134 -6.19 -5.70 10.77
N ALA A 135 -7.00 -6.56 11.38
CA ALA A 135 -7.33 -6.47 12.79
C ALA A 135 -6.11 -6.71 13.71
N ALA A 136 -5.11 -7.49 13.28
CA ALA A 136 -3.88 -7.72 14.04
C ALA A 136 -2.97 -6.49 14.08
N LEU A 137 -2.83 -5.77 12.96
CA LEU A 137 -2.11 -4.49 12.92
C LEU A 137 -2.86 -3.41 13.71
N THR A 138 -4.20 -3.39 13.58
CA THR A 138 -5.10 -2.50 14.33
C THR A 138 -4.96 -2.72 15.85
N PHE A 139 -4.97 -3.99 16.29
CA PHE A 139 -4.73 -4.39 17.68
C PHE A 139 -3.35 -3.93 18.15
N THR A 140 -2.31 -4.17 17.35
CA THR A 140 -0.92 -3.84 17.71
C THR A 140 -0.69 -2.34 17.81
N SER A 141 -1.27 -1.54 16.91
CA SER A 141 -1.28 -0.07 17.01
C SER A 141 -1.95 0.42 18.31
N CYS A 142 -3.01 -0.24 18.79
CA CYS A 142 -3.62 0.07 20.09
C CYS A 142 -2.76 -0.39 21.28
N ALA A 143 -2.21 -1.61 21.23
CA ALA A 143 -1.36 -2.17 22.29
C ALA A 143 -0.07 -1.36 22.51
N LEU A 144 0.48 -0.76 21.45
CA LEU A 144 1.65 0.13 21.49
C LEU A 144 1.29 1.61 21.76
N GLY A 145 0.03 1.92 22.09
CA GLY A 145 -0.41 3.29 22.37
C GLY A 145 -0.42 4.25 21.17
N ARG A 146 -0.25 3.76 19.95
CA ARG A 146 -0.26 4.57 18.71
C ARG A 146 -1.67 4.93 18.24
N MET A 147 -2.69 4.21 18.72
CA MET A 147 -4.09 4.45 18.40
C MET A 147 -4.97 4.20 19.63
N SER A 148 -6.00 5.03 19.82
CA SER A 148 -6.96 4.82 20.92
C SER A 148 -7.74 3.52 20.76
N TRP A 149 -7.87 2.73 21.83
CA TRP A 149 -8.73 1.54 21.89
C TRP A 149 -10.20 1.83 21.52
N LYS A 150 -10.66 3.08 21.61
CA LYS A 150 -12.00 3.49 21.13
C LYS A 150 -12.18 3.35 19.62
N LYS A 151 -11.09 3.46 18.84
CA LYS A 151 -11.08 3.29 17.38
C LYS A 151 -10.97 1.82 16.95
N PHE A 152 -10.44 0.94 17.80
CA PHE A 152 -10.29 -0.50 17.51
C PHE A 152 -11.59 -1.16 16.95
N PRO A 153 -12.77 -1.08 17.61
CA PRO A 153 -13.98 -1.69 17.08
C PRO A 153 -14.48 -1.04 15.78
N VAL A 154 -14.20 0.26 15.57
CA VAL A 154 -14.57 1.00 14.35
C VAL A 154 -13.77 0.46 13.16
N TYR A 155 -12.46 0.33 13.31
CA TYR A 155 -11.57 -0.23 12.29
C TYR A 155 -11.91 -1.68 11.97
N VAL A 156 -12.00 -2.54 13.00
CA VAL A 156 -12.28 -3.97 12.80
C VAL A 156 -13.64 -4.20 12.14
N LEU A 157 -14.68 -3.43 12.51
CA LEU A 157 -15.99 -3.53 11.86
C LEU A 157 -15.93 -3.10 10.39
N GLY A 158 -15.21 -2.02 10.07
CA GLY A 158 -15.00 -1.56 8.68
C GLY A 158 -14.30 -2.63 7.85
N GLN A 159 -13.18 -3.15 8.34
CA GLN A 159 -12.41 -4.21 7.69
C GLN A 159 -13.25 -5.49 7.50
N PHE A 160 -13.97 -5.92 8.54
CA PHE A 160 -14.76 -7.15 8.50
C PHE A 160 -15.90 -7.05 7.49
N LEU A 161 -16.62 -5.93 7.46
CA LEU A 161 -17.69 -5.69 6.49
C LEU A 161 -17.13 -5.56 5.06
N GLY A 162 -16.01 -4.85 4.86
CA GLY A 162 -15.36 -4.72 3.56
C GLY A 162 -14.93 -6.07 2.99
N SER A 163 -14.32 -6.91 3.83
CA SER A 163 -13.91 -8.27 3.50
C SER A 163 -15.07 -9.23 3.23
N PHE A 164 -16.14 -9.16 4.04
CA PHE A 164 -17.36 -9.95 3.82
C PHE A 164 -18.03 -9.60 2.49
N VAL A 165 -18.15 -8.29 2.19
CA VAL A 165 -18.74 -7.82 0.92
C VAL A 165 -17.84 -8.18 -0.26
N ALA A 166 -16.51 -8.15 -0.12
CA ALA A 166 -15.59 -8.63 -1.16
C ALA A 166 -15.75 -10.13 -1.44
N ALA A 167 -15.93 -10.95 -0.40
CA ALA A 167 -16.22 -12.38 -0.57
C ALA A 167 -17.55 -12.61 -1.33
N ALA A 168 -18.60 -11.85 -0.99
CA ALA A 168 -19.87 -11.89 -1.72
C ALA A 168 -19.73 -11.44 -3.18
N THR A 169 -18.97 -10.37 -3.45
CA THR A 169 -18.66 -9.91 -4.82
C THR A 169 -17.95 -10.99 -5.62
N ILE A 170 -16.90 -11.61 -5.07
CA ILE A 170 -16.13 -12.66 -5.76
C ILE A 170 -16.98 -13.92 -5.99
N TYR A 171 -17.81 -14.32 -5.02
CA TYR A 171 -18.76 -15.41 -5.23
C TYR A 171 -19.74 -15.11 -6.38
N GLY A 172 -20.30 -13.90 -6.44
CA GLY A 172 -21.19 -13.49 -7.53
C GLY A 172 -20.50 -13.47 -8.89
N LEU A 173 -19.29 -12.91 -8.99
CA LEU A 173 -18.51 -12.83 -10.22
C LEU A 173 -18.07 -14.20 -10.74
N PHE A 174 -17.72 -15.13 -9.84
CA PHE A 174 -17.25 -16.47 -10.19
C PHE A 174 -18.32 -17.57 -10.05
N TYR A 175 -19.59 -17.21 -9.82
CA TYR A 175 -20.67 -18.16 -9.48
C TYR A 175 -20.72 -19.37 -10.43
N ASN A 176 -20.83 -19.13 -11.74
CA ASN A 176 -20.89 -20.21 -12.73
C ASN A 176 -19.61 -21.07 -12.75
N ALA A 177 -18.43 -20.47 -12.58
CA ALA A 177 -17.17 -21.19 -12.55
C ALA A 177 -17.02 -22.06 -11.28
N ILE A 178 -17.51 -21.58 -10.13
CA ILE A 178 -17.55 -22.34 -8.87
C ILE A 178 -18.50 -23.54 -9.02
N ILE A 179 -19.70 -23.33 -9.58
CA ILE A 179 -20.71 -24.38 -9.74
C ILE A 179 -20.25 -25.44 -10.77
N ASP A 180 -19.68 -25.03 -11.90
CA ASP A 180 -19.13 -25.91 -12.93
C ASP A 180 -17.99 -26.78 -12.37
N PHE A 181 -16.94 -26.15 -11.79
CA PHE A 181 -15.80 -26.85 -11.20
C PHE A 181 -16.19 -27.83 -10.07
N SER A 182 -17.18 -27.46 -9.26
CA SER A 182 -17.60 -28.27 -8.10
C SER A 182 -18.72 -29.27 -8.40
N GLY A 183 -19.25 -29.30 -9.62
CA GLY A 183 -20.46 -30.09 -9.95
C GLY A 183 -21.66 -29.72 -9.07
N GLY A 184 -21.76 -28.43 -8.71
CA GLY A 184 -22.79 -27.89 -7.80
C GLY A 184 -22.60 -28.22 -6.31
N LYS A 185 -21.48 -28.84 -5.89
CA LYS A 185 -21.25 -29.25 -4.50
C LYS A 185 -20.24 -28.34 -3.80
N LEU A 186 -20.76 -27.42 -2.99
CA LEU A 186 -19.94 -26.45 -2.25
C LEU A 186 -19.18 -27.13 -1.09
N MET A 187 -17.95 -27.58 -1.36
CA MET A 187 -17.14 -28.39 -0.45
C MET A 187 -15.95 -27.62 0.16
N THR A 188 -15.62 -27.94 1.42
CA THR A 188 -14.48 -27.38 2.17
C THR A 188 -13.17 -28.15 1.94
N THR A 189 -13.27 -29.46 1.71
CA THR A 189 -12.12 -30.38 1.54
C THR A 189 -12.38 -31.36 0.40
N GLY A 190 -11.32 -31.94 -0.17
CA GLY A 190 -11.40 -32.85 -1.32
C GLY A 190 -10.97 -32.20 -2.65
N PRO A 191 -10.98 -32.97 -3.76
CA PRO A 191 -10.38 -32.54 -5.03
C PRO A 191 -11.11 -31.38 -5.72
N THR A 192 -12.41 -31.21 -5.43
CA THR A 192 -13.27 -30.14 -5.96
C THR A 192 -13.64 -29.11 -4.88
N ALA A 193 -12.84 -28.99 -3.81
CA ALA A 193 -13.05 -28.01 -2.77
C ALA A 193 -12.92 -26.58 -3.29
N THR A 194 -13.80 -25.70 -2.82
CA THR A 194 -13.89 -24.30 -3.26
C THR A 194 -13.95 -23.29 -2.11
N ALA A 195 -14.12 -23.75 -0.86
CA ALA A 195 -14.12 -22.85 0.31
C ALA A 195 -12.77 -22.13 0.51
N ASN A 196 -11.68 -22.78 0.07
CA ASN A 196 -10.30 -22.28 0.09
C ASN A 196 -10.07 -21.05 -0.81
N ILE A 197 -11.00 -20.74 -1.71
CA ILE A 197 -11.03 -19.47 -2.46
C ILE A 197 -11.17 -18.29 -1.49
N PHE A 198 -11.96 -18.47 -0.42
CA PHE A 198 -12.42 -17.38 0.45
C PHE A 198 -11.59 -17.29 1.75
N ALA A 199 -11.40 -18.40 2.45
CA ALA A 199 -10.69 -18.49 3.73
C ALA A 199 -9.56 -19.51 3.66
N THR A 200 -8.57 -19.44 4.56
CA THR A 200 -7.47 -20.42 4.56
C THR A 200 -7.88 -21.73 5.23
N TYR A 201 -7.21 -22.83 4.89
CA TYR A 201 -7.42 -24.14 5.49
C TYR A 201 -6.09 -24.84 5.66
N LEU A 202 -5.89 -25.47 6.81
CA LEU A 202 -4.62 -26.10 7.15
C LEU A 202 -4.39 -27.37 6.30
N PRO A 203 -3.26 -27.50 5.59
CA PRO A 203 -2.96 -28.66 4.74
C PRO A 203 -2.68 -29.93 5.57
N ASP A 204 -2.67 -31.11 4.93
CA ASP A 204 -2.64 -32.41 5.63
C ASP A 204 -1.29 -32.75 6.28
N HIS A 205 -0.20 -32.13 5.85
CA HIS A 205 1.11 -32.27 6.48
C HIS A 205 1.29 -31.42 7.74
N MET A 206 0.30 -30.58 8.11
CA MET A 206 0.38 -29.62 9.21
C MET A 206 -0.55 -29.98 10.37
N THR A 207 -0.05 -29.78 11.59
CA THR A 207 -0.85 -29.87 12.82
C THR A 207 -1.30 -28.50 13.28
N LEU A 208 -2.40 -28.43 14.05
CA LEU A 208 -2.98 -27.17 14.52
C LEU A 208 -1.96 -26.29 15.27
N TRP A 209 -1.11 -26.90 16.11
CA TRP A 209 0.00 -26.22 16.78
C TRP A 209 1.04 -25.65 15.80
N ARG A 210 1.45 -26.43 14.78
CA ARG A 210 2.39 -25.93 13.77
C ARG A 210 1.79 -24.77 12.96
N GLY A 211 0.50 -24.83 12.63
CA GLY A 211 -0.21 -23.74 11.96
C GLY A 211 -0.34 -22.49 12.84
N PHE A 212 -0.53 -22.65 14.15
CA PHE A 212 -0.51 -21.54 15.10
C PHE A 212 0.87 -20.87 15.18
N LEU A 213 1.93 -21.67 15.30
CA LEU A 213 3.31 -21.15 15.29
C LEU A 213 3.64 -20.43 13.97
N ASP A 214 3.23 -20.99 12.83
CA ASP A 214 3.37 -20.39 11.50
C ASP A 214 2.69 -19.02 11.44
N GLU A 215 1.40 -18.92 11.75
CA GLU A 215 0.66 -17.65 11.75
C GLU A 215 1.24 -16.60 12.73
N VAL A 216 1.73 -17.01 13.91
CA VAL A 216 2.44 -16.12 14.85
C VAL A 216 3.74 -15.58 14.21
N VAL A 217 4.58 -16.46 13.66
CA VAL A 217 5.88 -16.06 13.09
C VAL A 217 5.70 -15.21 11.83
N VAL A 218 4.85 -15.62 10.90
CA VAL A 218 4.65 -14.91 9.63
C VAL A 218 4.01 -13.54 9.87
N THR A 219 3.05 -13.41 10.79
CA THR A 219 2.49 -12.08 11.14
C THR A 219 3.49 -11.22 11.91
N GLY A 220 4.35 -11.82 12.73
CA GLY A 220 5.47 -11.10 13.37
C GLY A 220 6.45 -10.53 12.35
N MET A 221 6.81 -11.30 11.33
CA MET A 221 7.63 -10.83 10.21
C MET A 221 6.96 -9.70 9.43
N LEU A 222 5.65 -9.81 9.14
CA LEU A 222 4.87 -8.72 8.54
C LEU A 222 4.98 -7.43 9.36
N GLN A 223 4.66 -7.49 10.66
CA GLN A 223 4.63 -6.30 11.50
C GLN A 223 6.02 -5.68 11.73
N LEU A 224 7.06 -6.50 11.87
CA LEU A 224 8.45 -6.05 12.00
C LEU A 224 8.89 -5.30 10.73
N CYS A 225 8.65 -5.86 9.55
CA CYS A 225 9.00 -5.23 8.28
C CYS A 225 8.16 -3.98 8.00
N LEU A 226 6.86 -3.95 8.35
CA LEU A 226 6.03 -2.75 8.26
C LEU A 226 6.57 -1.60 9.11
N LEU A 227 7.08 -1.88 10.32
CA LEU A 227 7.74 -0.87 11.14
C LEU A 227 9.03 -0.37 10.51
N ALA A 228 9.84 -1.26 9.94
CA ALA A 228 11.06 -0.89 9.22
C ALA A 228 10.78 0.03 8.02
N ILE A 229 9.70 -0.24 7.26
CA ILE A 229 9.25 0.56 6.11
C ILE A 229 8.78 1.95 6.52
N ALA A 230 8.12 2.06 7.69
CA ALA A 230 7.52 3.29 8.20
C ALA A 230 8.47 4.16 9.05
N ASP A 231 9.57 3.60 9.57
CA ASP A 231 10.50 4.32 10.45
C ASP A 231 11.42 5.29 9.68
N LYS A 232 11.02 6.57 9.73
CA LYS A 232 11.75 7.72 9.14
C LYS A 232 13.18 7.89 9.66
N GLY A 233 13.53 7.36 10.84
CA GLY A 233 14.88 7.44 11.41
C GLY A 233 15.72 6.19 11.19
N ASN A 234 15.26 5.22 10.38
CA ASN A 234 16.05 4.07 9.94
C ASN A 234 16.56 4.33 8.51
N ASN A 235 16.32 3.40 7.56
CA ASN A 235 16.47 3.63 6.13
C ASN A 235 15.06 3.68 5.50
N PRO A 236 14.36 4.81 5.55
CA PRO A 236 12.97 4.89 5.11
C PRO A 236 12.83 4.75 3.60
N THR A 237 11.66 4.25 3.18
CA THR A 237 11.25 4.29 1.78
C THR A 237 11.13 5.73 1.26
N LEU A 238 11.39 5.93 -0.03
CA LEU A 238 11.13 7.20 -0.71
C LEU A 238 9.67 7.64 -0.47
N LEU A 239 9.45 8.94 -0.33
CA LEU A 239 8.11 9.48 -0.08
C LEU A 239 7.14 9.07 -1.21
N GLY A 240 6.03 8.42 -0.83
CA GLY A 240 5.03 7.90 -1.77
C GLY A 240 5.26 6.45 -2.20
N THR A 241 6.41 5.84 -1.92
CA THR A 241 6.68 4.41 -2.27
C THR A 241 6.40 3.44 -1.12
N GLN A 242 5.96 3.91 0.06
CA GLN A 242 5.54 3.06 1.19
C GLN A 242 4.55 1.97 0.75
N ALA A 243 3.56 2.34 -0.08
CA ALA A 243 2.50 1.44 -0.53
C ALA A 243 3.04 0.27 -1.38
N ILE A 244 3.87 0.54 -2.38
CA ILE A 244 4.40 -0.49 -3.27
C ILE A 244 5.38 -1.43 -2.53
N VAL A 245 6.20 -0.90 -1.62
CA VAL A 245 7.10 -1.73 -0.79
C VAL A 245 6.30 -2.58 0.20
N THR A 246 5.20 -2.05 0.75
CA THR A 246 4.26 -2.82 1.60
C THR A 246 3.59 -3.95 0.83
N GLY A 247 3.19 -3.72 -0.42
CA GLY A 247 2.68 -4.79 -1.28
C GLY A 247 3.73 -5.85 -1.60
N ILE A 248 4.96 -5.44 -1.95
CA ILE A 248 6.08 -6.36 -2.19
C ILE A 248 6.38 -7.22 -0.95
N LEU A 249 6.31 -6.65 0.26
CA LEU A 249 6.43 -7.40 1.51
C LEU A 249 5.39 -8.54 1.61
N VAL A 250 4.14 -8.28 1.22
CA VAL A 250 3.09 -9.31 1.20
C VAL A 250 3.31 -10.34 0.07
N VAL A 251 3.82 -9.92 -1.10
CA VAL A 251 4.22 -10.86 -2.17
C VAL A 251 5.29 -11.83 -1.67
N ILE A 252 6.36 -11.34 -1.04
CA ILE A 252 7.46 -12.22 -0.58
C ILE A 252 7.04 -13.11 0.60
N ILE A 253 6.15 -12.64 1.49
CA ILE A 253 5.54 -13.49 2.53
C ILE A 253 4.79 -14.67 1.89
N GLY A 254 3.94 -14.40 0.88
CA GLY A 254 3.23 -15.46 0.17
C GLY A 254 4.18 -16.46 -0.51
N ILE A 255 5.20 -15.96 -1.22
CA ILE A 255 6.18 -16.81 -1.93
C ILE A 255 7.00 -17.67 -0.97
N SER A 256 7.49 -17.10 0.14
CA SER A 256 8.48 -17.76 1.01
C SER A 256 7.87 -18.55 2.18
N LEU A 257 6.70 -18.15 2.67
CA LEU A 257 6.15 -18.65 3.94
C LEU A 257 4.71 -19.17 3.82
N GLY A 258 4.04 -18.94 2.69
CA GLY A 258 2.59 -19.14 2.60
C GLY A 258 2.08 -20.58 2.46
N MET A 259 2.92 -21.57 2.15
CA MET A 259 2.46 -22.94 1.83
C MET A 259 1.89 -23.72 3.04
N ASN A 260 2.24 -23.33 4.26
CA ASN A 260 1.93 -24.06 5.49
C ASN A 260 0.52 -23.75 6.04
N SER A 261 0.04 -22.54 5.79
CA SER A 261 -1.15 -21.94 6.44
C SER A 261 -2.05 -21.19 5.46
N GLY A 262 -1.57 -20.91 4.24
CA GLY A 262 -2.20 -19.96 3.32
C GLY A 262 -1.96 -18.49 3.68
N TYR A 263 -0.98 -18.21 4.56
CA TYR A 263 -0.60 -16.87 5.05
C TYR A 263 -1.82 -16.00 5.37
N ALA A 264 -2.65 -16.44 6.33
CA ALA A 264 -3.85 -15.69 6.68
C ALA A 264 -3.47 -14.31 7.23
N ILE A 265 -2.54 -14.25 8.19
CA ILE A 265 -1.82 -13.08 8.77
C ILE A 265 -2.67 -11.87 9.17
N ASN A 266 -3.99 -12.04 9.14
CA ASN A 266 -4.99 -10.99 9.15
C ASN A 266 -6.36 -11.62 9.48
N PRO A 267 -6.91 -11.42 10.69
CA PRO A 267 -8.22 -11.94 11.05
C PRO A 267 -9.33 -11.45 10.12
N SER A 268 -9.21 -10.22 9.61
CA SER A 268 -10.14 -9.58 8.66
C SER A 268 -10.09 -10.22 7.27
N ARG A 269 -9.00 -10.89 6.89
CA ARG A 269 -8.85 -11.61 5.61
C ARG A 269 -9.41 -13.04 5.66
N ASP A 270 -9.64 -13.59 6.84
CA ASP A 270 -10.06 -14.99 7.00
C ASP A 270 -11.47 -15.16 7.58
N LEU A 271 -11.75 -14.58 8.75
CA LEU A 271 -12.99 -14.82 9.46
C LEU A 271 -14.24 -14.28 8.72
N PRO A 272 -14.24 -13.07 8.12
CA PRO A 272 -15.42 -12.58 7.39
C PRO A 272 -15.73 -13.40 6.12
N PRO A 273 -14.76 -13.76 5.24
CA PRO A 273 -15.03 -14.66 4.11
C PRO A 273 -15.41 -16.09 4.53
N ARG A 274 -14.88 -16.59 5.66
CA ARG A 274 -15.30 -17.86 6.27
C ARG A 274 -16.75 -17.82 6.72
N PHE A 275 -17.17 -16.71 7.35
CA PHE A 275 -18.57 -16.51 7.72
C PHE A 275 -19.48 -16.32 6.50
N PHE A 276 -19.00 -15.64 5.44
CA PHE A 276 -19.71 -15.57 4.16
C PHE A 276 -19.95 -16.97 3.57
N THR A 277 -18.91 -17.81 3.46
CA THR A 277 -19.05 -19.18 2.89
C THR A 277 -19.95 -20.09 3.72
N PHE A 278 -19.97 -19.93 5.05
CA PHE A 278 -20.98 -20.58 5.90
C PHE A 278 -22.41 -20.23 5.48
N LEU A 279 -22.71 -18.94 5.32
CA LEU A 279 -24.03 -18.45 4.90
C LEU A 279 -24.36 -18.82 3.44
N ALA A 280 -23.37 -18.84 2.55
CA ALA A 280 -23.52 -19.12 1.13
C ALA A 280 -23.66 -20.63 0.79
N GLY A 281 -23.67 -21.52 1.78
CA GLY A 281 -24.04 -22.93 1.60
C GLY A 281 -22.91 -23.96 1.68
N TRP A 282 -21.66 -23.57 2.00
CA TRP A 282 -20.62 -24.56 2.34
C TRP A 282 -20.85 -25.23 3.71
N GLY A 283 -21.79 -24.70 4.52
CA GLY A 283 -22.20 -25.27 5.79
C GLY A 283 -21.15 -25.18 6.90
N SER A 284 -21.41 -25.82 8.04
CA SER A 284 -20.57 -25.68 9.24
C SER A 284 -19.14 -26.25 9.11
N GLN A 285 -18.83 -26.97 8.02
CA GLN A 285 -17.50 -27.53 7.80
C GLN A 285 -16.42 -26.45 7.66
N VAL A 286 -16.77 -25.25 7.18
CA VAL A 286 -15.83 -24.11 7.10
C VAL A 286 -15.25 -23.70 8.47
N PHE A 287 -15.91 -24.07 9.58
CA PHE A 287 -15.42 -23.89 10.95
C PHE A 287 -14.90 -25.18 11.58
N ARG A 288 -15.34 -26.37 11.15
CA ARG A 288 -14.96 -27.66 11.75
C ARG A 288 -13.74 -28.33 11.10
N THR A 289 -13.34 -27.92 9.89
CA THR A 289 -12.16 -28.51 9.22
C THR A 289 -10.89 -28.27 10.05
N LYS A 290 -10.42 -29.32 10.73
CA LYS A 290 -9.29 -29.33 11.68
C LYS A 290 -9.40 -28.27 12.79
N ASP A 291 -10.62 -27.81 13.08
CA ASP A 291 -10.93 -26.66 13.95
C ASP A 291 -10.05 -25.42 13.68
N TRP A 292 -9.62 -25.23 12.43
CA TRP A 292 -8.59 -24.24 12.04
C TRP A 292 -9.00 -22.78 12.29
N TRP A 293 -10.29 -22.47 12.20
CA TRP A 293 -10.84 -21.11 12.07
C TRP A 293 -10.37 -20.08 13.11
N TRP A 294 -10.08 -20.50 14.34
CA TRP A 294 -9.69 -19.58 15.41
C TRP A 294 -8.21 -19.20 15.34
N VAL A 295 -7.37 -20.00 14.66
CA VAL A 295 -5.93 -19.75 14.57
C VAL A 295 -5.65 -18.46 13.77
N PRO A 296 -6.19 -18.26 12.54
CA PRO A 296 -6.11 -16.98 11.83
C PRO A 296 -6.70 -15.77 12.57
N VAL A 297 -7.44 -15.97 13.66
CA VAL A 297 -8.03 -14.90 14.48
C VAL A 297 -7.14 -14.54 15.67
N VAL A 298 -6.53 -15.54 16.32
CA VAL A 298 -5.78 -15.38 17.59
C VAL A 298 -4.26 -15.34 17.38
N ALA A 299 -3.71 -16.12 16.46
CA ALA A 299 -2.27 -16.14 16.20
C ALA A 299 -1.75 -14.82 15.58
N PRO A 300 -2.42 -14.19 14.60
CA PRO A 300 -1.89 -12.96 14.00
C PRO A 300 -1.77 -11.77 14.95
N PRO A 301 -2.74 -11.44 15.84
CA PRO A 301 -2.56 -10.36 16.82
C PRO A 301 -1.38 -10.59 17.78
N LEU A 302 -1.17 -11.83 18.23
CA LEU A 302 -0.01 -12.20 19.06
C LEU A 302 1.31 -12.06 18.26
N GLY A 303 1.33 -12.59 17.03
CA GLY A 303 2.47 -12.49 16.12
C GLY A 303 2.86 -11.04 15.84
N ALA A 304 1.90 -10.21 15.42
CA ALA A 304 2.10 -8.79 15.17
C ALA A 304 2.67 -8.08 16.40
N TYR A 305 2.06 -8.26 17.58
CA TYR A 305 2.56 -7.65 18.81
C TYR A 305 4.01 -8.06 19.11
N CYS A 306 4.34 -9.35 19.05
CA CYS A 306 5.71 -9.85 19.23
C CYS A 306 6.70 -9.26 18.21
N GLY A 307 6.34 -9.26 16.92
CA GLY A 307 7.17 -8.67 15.86
C GLY A 307 7.42 -7.18 16.06
N ALA A 308 6.44 -6.45 16.59
CA ALA A 308 6.58 -5.04 16.92
C ALA A 308 7.50 -4.80 18.13
N ILE A 309 7.38 -5.59 19.19
CA ILE A 309 8.28 -5.52 20.35
C ILE A 309 9.72 -5.85 19.94
N ILE A 310 9.92 -6.85 19.07
CA ILE A 310 11.24 -7.18 18.51
C ILE A 310 11.81 -5.97 17.76
N TYR A 311 11.04 -5.32 16.87
CA TYR A 311 11.50 -4.11 16.17
C TYR A 311 11.90 -2.99 17.14
N LEU A 312 11.05 -2.70 18.13
CA LEU A 312 11.28 -1.62 19.09
C LEU A 312 12.51 -1.89 19.98
N PHE A 313 12.71 -3.13 20.40
CA PHE A 313 13.85 -3.52 21.23
C PHE A 313 15.17 -3.51 20.44
N PHE A 314 15.24 -4.18 19.28
CA PHE A 314 16.50 -4.36 18.54
C PHE A 314 16.87 -3.18 17.63
N ILE A 315 15.90 -2.42 17.13
CA ILE A 315 16.14 -1.32 16.16
C ILE A 315 15.70 0.03 16.74
N GLY A 316 14.52 0.10 17.37
CA GLY A 316 13.99 1.34 17.94
C GLY A 316 14.81 1.89 19.10
N SER A 317 15.30 1.02 20.00
CA SER A 317 15.99 1.41 21.25
C SER A 317 17.42 1.89 21.06
N ASN A 318 18.04 1.66 19.88
CA ASN A 318 19.38 2.14 19.56
C ASN A 318 19.43 3.63 19.22
N LYS A 319 18.29 4.32 19.22
CA LYS A 319 18.19 5.76 18.96
C LYS A 319 18.17 6.52 20.27
N ARG A 320 19.31 7.15 20.60
CA ARG A 320 19.36 8.17 21.66
C ARG A 320 18.41 9.31 21.22
N GLN A 321 17.34 9.55 21.98
CA GLN A 321 16.52 10.73 21.76
C GLN A 321 17.40 11.96 22.02
N GLU A 322 17.72 12.72 20.96
CA GLU A 322 18.07 14.12 21.18
C GLU A 322 16.85 14.79 21.82
N PRO A 323 17.01 15.47 22.96
CA PRO A 323 15.90 16.16 23.59
C PRO A 323 15.38 17.19 22.60
N GLN A 324 14.08 17.13 22.29
CA GLN A 324 13.44 18.18 21.50
C GLN A 324 13.62 19.49 22.24
N VAL A 325 14.48 20.36 21.71
CA VAL A 325 14.62 21.73 22.18
C VAL A 325 13.25 22.37 22.01
N LEU A 326 12.66 22.82 23.12
CA LEU A 326 11.42 23.59 23.08
C LEU A 326 11.70 24.86 22.27
N GLU A 327 11.26 24.90 21.01
CA GLU A 327 11.29 26.16 20.24
C GLU A 327 10.43 27.18 20.97
N ASN A 328 11.08 28.25 21.40
CA ASN A 328 10.51 29.23 22.30
C ASN A 328 9.46 30.05 21.51
N PRO A 329 8.17 30.10 21.89
CA PRO A 329 7.11 30.67 21.04
C PRO A 329 7.23 32.17 20.69
N LEU A 330 8.21 32.87 21.26
CA LEU A 330 8.40 34.31 21.12
C LEU A 330 9.22 34.73 19.89
N ALA A 331 9.79 33.79 19.13
CA ALA A 331 10.65 34.10 17.97
C ALA A 331 9.89 34.55 16.69
N PHE A 332 8.55 34.63 16.72
CA PHE A 332 7.72 34.82 15.52
C PHE A 332 7.21 36.26 15.26
N GLU A 333 7.44 37.21 16.17
CA GLU A 333 6.93 38.60 16.05
C GLU A 333 7.87 39.54 15.27
N ASP A 334 9.20 39.33 15.30
CA ASP A 334 10.20 40.31 14.83
C ASP A 334 10.43 40.37 13.30
N HIS A 335 9.59 39.73 12.48
CA HIS A 335 9.75 39.68 11.01
C HIS A 335 8.58 40.30 10.21
N LYS A 336 7.91 41.32 10.78
CA LYS A 336 6.86 42.09 10.09
C LYS A 336 6.90 43.62 10.28
N ILE A 337 8.08 44.24 10.23
CA ILE A 337 8.17 45.69 9.95
C ILE A 337 9.19 45.96 8.84
N SER A 338 8.69 46.11 7.61
CA SER A 338 9.45 46.65 6.48
C SER A 338 9.49 48.18 6.56
N VAL A 339 10.67 48.77 6.81
CA VAL A 339 10.86 50.23 6.78
C VAL A 339 11.56 50.64 5.48
N LEU A 340 11.05 51.71 4.84
CA LEU A 340 11.60 52.28 3.61
C LEU A 340 13.09 52.69 3.75
N PRO A 341 13.90 52.59 2.68
CA PRO A 341 15.25 53.13 2.68
C PRO A 341 15.22 54.68 2.61
N LYS A 342 15.93 55.34 3.52
CA LYS A 342 16.29 56.76 3.40
C LYS A 342 17.72 56.90 2.86
N THR A 343 17.90 57.81 1.92
CA THR A 343 19.18 58.26 1.40
C THR A 343 19.93 59.14 2.42
N THR A 344 21.25 58.94 2.61
CA THR A 344 22.33 59.94 2.34
C THR A 344 23.75 59.52 2.81
N SER A 345 24.76 59.96 2.03
CA SER A 345 26.14 60.38 2.39
C SER A 345 27.17 59.44 3.06
N HIS A 346 28.18 59.06 2.24
CA HIS A 346 29.65 59.01 2.47
C HIS A 346 30.27 58.78 3.86
N GLN A 347 31.22 57.82 3.93
CA GLN A 347 32.66 58.13 4.08
C GLN A 347 33.58 56.95 3.66
N HIS A 348 34.88 57.22 3.50
CA HIS A 348 35.90 56.33 2.88
C HIS A 348 36.51 55.26 3.80
N GLY A 349 37.06 54.18 3.23
CA GLY A 349 37.81 53.15 3.96
C GLY A 349 38.49 52.06 3.12
N VAL A 350 39.45 52.45 2.26
CA VAL A 350 40.61 51.70 1.68
C VAL A 350 40.52 50.17 1.42
N ALA A 351 40.89 49.76 0.20
CA ALA A 351 40.95 48.37 -0.25
C ALA A 351 42.29 47.65 0.03
N SER A 352 42.29 46.31 -0.05
CA SER A 352 43.46 45.50 -0.47
C SER A 352 43.02 44.21 -1.15
N LEU A 353 43.84 43.68 -2.07
CA LEU A 353 43.49 42.65 -3.06
C LEU A 353 44.49 41.47 -3.05
N THR A 354 43.98 40.23 -2.91
CA THR A 354 44.51 38.99 -3.55
C THR A 354 45.95 38.53 -3.16
N PRO A 355 46.52 37.40 -3.65
CA PRO A 355 45.98 36.32 -4.50
C PRO A 355 46.22 34.86 -4.01
N VAL A 356 45.77 33.92 -4.85
CA VAL A 356 45.93 32.45 -4.85
C VAL A 356 47.39 31.99 -5.03
N SER A 357 47.75 30.78 -4.56
CA SER A 357 48.82 29.97 -5.17
C SER A 357 48.55 28.45 -5.08
N VAL A 358 49.27 27.67 -5.90
CA VAL A 358 49.00 26.27 -6.30
C VAL A 358 50.14 25.32 -5.84
N TYR A 359 49.86 24.00 -5.85
CA TYR A 359 50.77 22.86 -5.62
C TYR A 359 52.13 22.89 -6.34
N PRO A 360 53.09 22.05 -5.90
CA PRO A 360 53.35 20.81 -6.66
C PRO A 360 53.47 19.52 -5.81
N GLU A 361 53.46 18.38 -6.50
CA GLU A 361 53.77 17.03 -5.97
C GLU A 361 55.27 16.83 -5.72
N ASP A 362 55.64 15.83 -4.92
CA ASP A 362 56.90 15.11 -5.12
C ASP A 362 56.85 13.67 -4.56
N ARG A 363 57.46 12.72 -5.27
CA ARG A 363 57.58 11.29 -4.90
C ARG A 363 58.83 10.68 -5.55
N PRO A 364 59.73 10.05 -4.78
CA PRO A 364 59.95 8.59 -4.88
C PRO A 364 60.03 7.96 -3.45
N SER A 365 60.41 6.71 -3.15
CA SER A 365 61.08 5.61 -3.90
C SER A 365 60.49 4.22 -3.58
N ALA A 366 61.04 3.20 -4.24
CA ALA A 366 60.80 1.76 -4.09
C ALA A 366 61.69 1.07 -3.01
N LEU A 367 61.29 -0.15 -2.55
CA LEU A 367 62.09 -1.40 -2.64
C LEU A 367 61.43 -2.62 -1.90
N TYR A 368 61.14 -3.67 -2.68
CA TYR A 368 61.29 -5.13 -2.44
C TYR A 368 61.08 -5.80 -1.06
N HIS A 369 60.10 -6.74 -1.01
CA HIS A 369 60.20 -8.20 -0.73
C HIS A 369 60.84 -8.73 0.60
N PRO A 370 60.61 -10.01 1.04
CA PRO A 370 60.05 -11.18 0.35
C PRO A 370 58.52 -11.25 0.26
#